data_AF-A0A0R1M3R1-F1
#
_entry.id   AF-A0A0R1M3R1-F1
#
_cell.length_a   1.000
_cell.length_b   1.000
_cell.length_c   1.000
_cell.angle_alpha   90.00
_cell.angle_beta   90.00
_cell.angle_gamma   90.00
#
_symmetry.space_group_name_H-M   'P 1'
#
loop_
_entity.id
_entity.type
_entity.pdbx_description
1 polymer ?
#
loop_
_entity_poly.entity_id
_entity_poly.type
_entity_poly.pdbx_seq_one_letter_code
_entity_poly.pdbx_strand_id
1 'polypeptide(L)'
;MDQLVNLGNRYLSPLLASEITPSMINSYVKKGLMVRPTKKKYTTSNLAELVVISLLKSIYPLETIRDGIKQSLKDNTIEQAYSYFADLFNATLKQVNADNSTFSFNRNDKLILLTEQFSVHSVIYKIIGQKLIELQHTEKDTD
;
A
#
# COMPACT_ATOMS: atom_id res chain seq x y z
N MET A 1 -1.33 14.91 13.60
CA MET A 1 -0.49 14.56 12.43
C MET A 1 0.65 13.68 12.90
N ASP A 2 1.41 14.12 13.89
CA ASP A 2 2.55 13.37 14.47
C ASP A 2 2.17 11.95 14.88
N GLN A 3 1.03 11.76 15.54
CA GLN A 3 0.54 10.42 15.86
C GLN A 3 0.34 9.53 14.63
N LEU A 4 -0.23 10.07 13.55
CA LEU A 4 -0.46 9.32 12.30
C LEU A 4 0.88 8.97 11.62
N VAL A 5 1.80 9.93 11.57
CA VAL A 5 3.14 9.74 11.00
C VAL A 5 3.92 8.69 11.79
N ASN A 6 3.93 8.81 13.12
CA ASN A 6 4.60 7.87 14.02
C ASN A 6 4.03 6.47 13.88
N LEU A 7 2.70 6.34 13.81
CA LEU A 7 2.05 5.05 13.63
C LEU A 7 2.37 4.44 12.26
N GLY A 8 2.31 5.24 11.20
CA GLY A 8 2.68 4.83 9.85
C GLY A 8 4.13 4.34 9.78
N ASN A 9 5.09 5.13 10.28
CA ASN A 9 6.49 4.74 10.30
C ASN A 9 6.75 3.51 11.17
N ARG A 10 6.07 3.36 12.32
CA ARG A 10 6.23 2.19 13.19
C ARG A 10 5.92 0.87 12.49
N TYR A 11 4.87 0.83 11.65
CA TYR A 11 4.43 -0.41 11.01
C TYR A 11 4.90 -0.56 9.57
N LEU A 12 5.10 0.53 8.85
CA LEU A 12 5.41 0.50 7.42
C LEU A 12 6.90 0.67 7.13
N SER A 13 7.73 1.14 8.08
CA SER A 13 9.16 1.32 7.81
C SER A 13 9.88 0.09 7.23
N PRO A 14 9.56 -1.17 7.61
CA PRO A 14 10.24 -2.33 7.02
C PRO A 14 9.89 -2.54 5.53
N LEU A 15 8.79 -1.95 5.07
CA LEU A 15 8.21 -2.12 3.73
C LEU A 15 8.44 -0.89 2.83
N LEU A 16 8.91 0.23 3.40
CA LEU A 16 9.06 1.50 2.69
C LEU A 16 10.54 1.85 2.48
N ALA A 17 10.86 2.40 1.31
CA ALA A 17 12.20 2.90 1.02
C ALA A 17 12.54 4.22 1.76
N SER A 18 11.54 4.92 2.29
CA SER A 18 11.73 6.18 3.00
C SER A 18 10.67 6.36 4.08
N GLU A 19 11.03 7.07 5.14
CA GLU A 19 10.07 7.47 6.18
C GLU A 19 8.96 8.34 5.62
N ILE A 20 7.78 8.19 6.20
CA ILE A 20 6.62 9.04 6.00
C ILE A 20 6.88 10.34 6.75
N THR A 21 6.70 11.47 6.07
CA THR A 21 6.87 12.80 6.68
C THR A 21 5.54 13.55 6.76
N PRO A 22 5.41 14.52 7.69
CA PRO A 22 4.27 15.44 7.75
C PRO A 22 3.93 16.10 6.41
N SER A 23 4.95 16.47 5.63
CA SER A 23 4.80 17.08 4.31
C SER A 23 4.12 16.13 3.30
N MET A 24 4.46 14.84 3.34
CA MET A 24 3.80 13.83 2.51
C MET A 24 2.32 13.71 2.83
N ILE A 25 1.94 13.68 4.11
CA ILE A 25 0.53 13.65 4.53
C ILE A 25 -0.21 14.89 4.01
N ASN A 26 0.39 16.07 4.14
CA ASN A 26 -0.20 17.30 3.61
C ASN A 26 -0.36 17.25 2.08
N SER A 27 0.62 16.71 1.36
CA SER A 27 0.54 16.48 -0.09
C SER A 27 -0.62 15.56 -0.45
N TYR A 28 -0.81 14.46 0.29
CA TYR A 28 -1.90 13.51 0.06
C TYR A 28 -3.28 14.15 0.27
N VAL A 29 -3.44 14.92 1.34
CA VAL A 29 -4.69 15.67 1.60
C VAL A 29 -4.91 16.73 0.51
N LYS A 30 -3.89 17.51 0.14
CA LYS A 30 -4.00 18.56 -0.88
C LYS A 30 -4.38 18.01 -2.26
N LYS A 31 -3.86 16.83 -2.61
CA LYS A 31 -4.14 16.14 -3.87
C LYS A 31 -5.41 15.29 -3.86
N GLY A 32 -6.09 15.20 -2.73
CA GLY A 32 -7.36 14.47 -2.59
C GLY A 32 -7.21 12.94 -2.57
N LEU A 33 -6.06 12.42 -2.13
CA LEU A 33 -5.87 10.98 -1.88
C LEU A 33 -6.32 10.58 -0.47
N MET A 34 -6.34 11.54 0.45
CA MET A 34 -6.66 11.33 1.87
C MET A 34 -7.72 12.33 2.31
N VAL A 35 -8.73 11.87 3.03
CA VAL A 35 -9.78 12.73 3.60
C VAL A 35 -9.16 13.78 4.52
N ARG A 36 -9.64 15.03 4.39
CA ARG A 36 -9.15 16.13 5.23
C ARG A 36 -9.45 15.84 6.72
N PRO A 37 -8.46 15.94 7.62
CA PRO A 37 -8.68 15.65 9.04
C PRO A 37 -9.61 16.68 9.69
N THR A 38 -10.50 16.22 10.55
CA THR A 38 -11.45 17.08 11.28
C THR A 38 -10.76 17.70 12.51
N LYS A 39 -10.68 19.04 12.57
CA LYS A 39 -10.03 19.77 13.68
C LYS A 39 -8.59 19.27 13.97
N LYS A 40 -7.83 18.92 12.93
CA LYS A 40 -6.47 18.33 13.00
C LYS A 40 -6.39 16.94 13.68
N LYS A 41 -7.53 16.31 13.95
CA LYS A 41 -7.60 14.92 14.43
C LYS A 41 -7.68 13.98 13.23
N TYR A 42 -6.74 13.06 13.16
CA TYR A 42 -6.70 12.01 12.15
C TYR A 42 -7.45 10.79 12.65
N THR A 43 -8.22 10.16 11.78
CA THR A 43 -9.06 9.01 12.11
C THR A 43 -8.41 7.70 11.66
N THR A 44 -9.04 6.58 12.01
CA THR A 44 -8.70 5.26 11.46
C THR A 44 -8.84 5.22 9.93
N SER A 45 -9.78 5.96 9.35
CA SER A 45 -9.88 6.12 7.89
C SER A 45 -8.62 6.76 7.30
N ASN A 46 -8.08 7.80 7.93
CA ASN A 46 -6.82 8.40 7.46
C ASN A 46 -5.63 7.46 7.60
N LEU A 47 -5.64 6.58 8.61
CA LEU A 47 -4.62 5.53 8.73
C LEU A 47 -4.74 4.50 7.61
N ALA A 48 -5.96 4.03 7.32
CA ALA A 48 -6.23 3.12 6.22
C ALA A 48 -5.77 3.70 4.86
N GLU A 49 -6.14 4.95 4.58
CA GLU A 49 -5.67 5.68 3.40
C GLU A 49 -4.14 5.78 3.38
N LEU A 50 -3.50 6.10 4.51
CA LEU A 50 -2.05 6.22 4.59
C LEU A 50 -1.33 4.91 4.24
N VAL A 51 -1.83 3.78 4.74
CA VAL A 51 -1.27 2.46 4.47
C VAL A 51 -1.33 2.16 2.98
N VAL A 52 -2.52 2.29 2.37
CA VAL A 52 -2.73 2.01 0.94
C VAL A 52 -1.87 2.94 0.07
N ILE A 53 -1.89 4.25 0.32
CA ILE A 53 -1.09 5.23 -0.44
C ILE A 53 0.40 4.92 -0.31
N SER A 54 0.89 4.59 0.89
CA SER A 54 2.31 4.36 1.13
C SER A 54 2.81 3.07 0.46
N LEU A 55 1.97 2.06 0.33
CA LEU A 55 2.29 0.84 -0.41
C LEU A 55 2.26 1.09 -1.92
N LEU A 56 1.22 1.74 -2.43
CA LEU A 56 1.04 1.97 -3.87
C LEU A 56 2.01 3.02 -4.44
N LYS A 57 2.47 4.02 -3.65
CA LYS A 57 3.47 5.00 -4.12
C LYS A 57 4.79 4.35 -4.55
N SER A 58 5.03 3.11 -4.12
CA SER A 58 6.22 2.36 -4.50
C SER A 58 6.20 1.94 -5.98
N ILE A 59 5.02 1.84 -6.60
CA ILE A 59 4.85 1.38 -7.98
C ILE A 59 4.10 2.37 -8.88
N TYR A 60 3.38 3.34 -8.32
CA TYR A 60 2.58 4.30 -9.08
C TYR A 60 2.81 5.75 -8.67
N PRO A 61 2.65 6.70 -9.61
CA PRO A 61 2.57 8.12 -9.29
C PRO A 61 1.26 8.45 -8.55
N LEU A 62 1.27 9.52 -7.76
CA LEU A 62 0.13 9.90 -6.89
C LEU A 62 -1.18 10.13 -7.65
N GLU A 63 -1.13 10.59 -8.90
CA GLU A 63 -2.33 10.81 -9.71
C GLU A 63 -3.04 9.49 -10.06
N THR A 64 -2.27 8.46 -10.44
CA THR A 64 -2.79 7.10 -10.69
C THR A 64 -3.38 6.50 -9.42
N ILE A 65 -2.71 6.68 -8.28
CA ILE A 65 -3.21 6.19 -6.98
C ILE A 65 -4.52 6.86 -6.62
N ARG A 66 -4.62 8.18 -6.80
CA ARG A 66 -5.86 8.93 -6.54
C ARG A 66 -7.02 8.36 -7.36
N ASP A 67 -6.80 8.10 -8.64
CA ASP A 67 -7.86 7.64 -9.54
C ASP A 67 -8.27 6.19 -9.20
N GLY A 68 -7.31 5.34 -8.83
CA GLY A 68 -7.58 3.99 -8.30
C GLY A 68 -8.39 4.01 -7.00
N ILE A 69 -8.01 4.85 -6.02
CA ILE A 69 -8.74 5.02 -4.75
C ILE A 69 -10.17 5.49 -5.03
N LYS A 70 -10.36 6.51 -5.89
CA LYS A 70 -11.69 6.99 -6.26
C LYS A 70 -12.56 5.88 -6.87
N GLN A 71 -11.98 5.04 -7.71
CA GLN A 71 -12.70 3.94 -8.33
C GLN A 71 -13.06 2.84 -7.32
N SER A 72 -12.16 2.52 -6.39
CA SER A 72 -12.42 1.55 -5.31
C SER A 72 -13.52 2.05 -4.36
N LEU A 73 -13.57 3.35 -4.08
CA LEU A 73 -14.56 3.99 -3.21
C LEU A 73 -15.90 4.32 -3.89
N LYS A 74 -16.08 4.05 -5.18
CA LYS A 74 -17.31 4.40 -5.90
C LYS A 74 -18.55 3.71 -5.31
N ASP A 75 -18.39 2.42 -4.99
CA ASP A 75 -19.45 1.55 -4.47
C ASP A 75 -19.13 1.01 -3.06
N ASN A 76 -18.07 1.52 -2.41
CA ASN A 76 -17.57 1.05 -1.13
C ASN A 76 -17.28 2.20 -0.16
N THR A 77 -17.44 1.94 1.14
CA THR A 77 -16.87 2.82 2.17
C THR A 77 -15.34 2.66 2.24
N ILE A 78 -14.66 3.62 2.87
CA ILE A 78 -13.20 3.53 3.12
C ILE A 78 -12.85 2.25 3.89
N GLU A 79 -13.69 1.86 4.85
CA GLU A 79 -13.51 0.64 5.63
C GLU A 79 -13.62 -0.62 4.75
N GLN A 80 -14.65 -0.71 3.90
CA GLN A 80 -14.84 -1.84 2.99
C GLN A 80 -13.70 -1.97 1.99
N ALA A 81 -13.30 -0.86 1.35
CA ALA A 81 -12.19 -0.84 0.41
C ALA A 81 -10.86 -1.23 1.07
N TYR A 82 -10.60 -0.71 2.27
CA TYR A 82 -9.40 -1.05 3.02
C TYR A 82 -9.38 -2.53 3.44
N SER A 83 -10.48 -3.05 3.97
CA SER A 83 -10.57 -4.45 4.38
C SER A 83 -10.35 -5.39 3.19
N TYR A 84 -10.97 -5.10 2.05
CA TYR A 84 -10.73 -5.85 0.81
C TYR A 84 -9.25 -5.81 0.40
N PHE A 85 -8.64 -4.63 0.36
CA PHE A 85 -7.23 -4.48 0.03
C PHE A 85 -6.32 -5.26 1.00
N ALA A 86 -6.59 -5.17 2.31
CA ALA A 86 -5.81 -5.86 3.33
C ALA A 86 -5.94 -7.38 3.23
N ASP A 87 -7.15 -7.90 3.01
CA ASP A 87 -7.40 -9.33 2.83
C ASP A 87 -6.69 -9.86 1.58
N LEU A 88 -6.79 -9.13 0.47
CA LEU A 88 -6.09 -9.44 -0.77
C LEU A 88 -4.56 -9.43 -0.57
N PHE A 89 -4.02 -8.41 0.09
CA PHE A 89 -2.59 -8.32 0.39
C PHE A 89 -2.09 -9.49 1.23
N ASN A 90 -2.81 -9.82 2.30
CA ASN A 90 -2.48 -10.94 3.19
C ASN A 90 -2.61 -12.29 2.48
N ALA A 91 -3.63 -12.47 1.64
CA ALA A 91 -3.81 -13.68 0.84
C ALA A 91 -2.65 -13.85 -0.16
N THR A 92 -2.27 -12.79 -0.87
CA THR A 92 -1.15 -12.84 -1.81
C THR A 92 0.17 -13.12 -1.10
N LEU A 93 0.46 -12.50 0.04
CA LEU A 93 1.66 -12.82 0.82
C LEU A 93 1.72 -14.29 1.22
N LYS A 94 0.61 -14.87 1.67
CA LYS A 94 0.53 -16.30 2.00
C LYS A 94 0.79 -17.18 0.78
N GLN A 95 0.27 -16.80 -0.39
CA GLN A 95 0.50 -17.53 -1.64
C GLN A 95 1.97 -17.51 -2.05
N VAL A 96 2.63 -16.35 -1.98
CA VAL A 96 4.04 -16.23 -2.37
C VAL A 96 4.96 -17.12 -1.52
N ASN A 97 4.60 -17.39 -0.26
CA ASN A 97 5.34 -18.29 0.62
C ASN A 97 5.05 -19.79 0.37
N ALA A 98 4.14 -20.15 -0.53
CA ALA A 98 3.79 -21.54 -0.79
C ALA A 98 4.56 -22.10 -2.01
N ASP A 99 5.14 -23.29 -1.86
CA ASP A 99 6.08 -23.91 -2.82
C ASP A 99 5.53 -24.17 -4.23
N ASN A 100 4.21 -24.06 -4.44
CA ASN A 100 3.54 -24.39 -5.71
C ASN A 100 2.45 -23.38 -6.10
N SER A 101 2.52 -22.12 -5.63
CA SER A 101 1.51 -21.14 -6.01
C SER A 101 1.74 -20.62 -7.43
N THR A 102 0.76 -20.83 -8.31
CA THR A 102 0.71 -20.14 -9.61
C THR A 102 -0.20 -18.93 -9.46
N PHE A 103 0.27 -17.76 -9.90
CA PHE A 103 -0.58 -16.58 -10.00
C PHE A 103 -1.74 -16.87 -10.94
N SER A 104 -2.97 -16.77 -10.45
CA SER A 104 -4.18 -16.90 -11.26
C SER A 104 -5.09 -15.70 -11.08
N PHE A 105 -5.75 -15.30 -12.17
CA PHE A 105 -6.73 -14.23 -12.18
C PHE A 105 -7.86 -14.58 -13.15
N ASN A 106 -9.07 -14.15 -12.83
CA ASN A 106 -10.22 -14.36 -13.69
C ASN A 106 -10.42 -13.14 -14.57
N ARG A 107 -10.23 -13.29 -15.88
CA ARG A 107 -10.36 -12.18 -16.86
C ARG A 107 -11.75 -11.55 -16.89
N ASN A 108 -12.76 -12.25 -16.40
CA ASN A 108 -14.14 -11.77 -16.35
C ASN A 108 -14.47 -10.98 -15.08
N ASP A 109 -13.52 -10.88 -14.13
CA ASP A 109 -13.70 -10.06 -12.94
C ASP A 109 -13.80 -8.58 -13.29
N LYS A 110 -14.43 -7.81 -12.41
CA LYS A 110 -14.51 -6.35 -12.57
C LYS A 110 -13.10 -5.76 -12.66
N LEU A 111 -12.91 -4.79 -13.57
CA LEU A 111 -11.62 -4.15 -13.80
C LEU A 111 -10.95 -3.61 -12.53
N ILE A 112 -11.73 -3.10 -11.57
CA ILE A 112 -11.20 -2.62 -10.30
C ILE A 112 -10.57 -3.74 -9.46
N LEU A 113 -11.21 -4.91 -9.40
CA LEU A 113 -10.71 -6.07 -8.65
C LEU A 113 -9.41 -6.59 -9.27
N LEU A 114 -9.37 -6.66 -10.61
CA LEU A 114 -8.14 -7.00 -11.32
C LEU A 114 -7.04 -5.97 -11.05
N THR A 115 -7.37 -4.67 -11.10
CA THR A 115 -6.42 -3.59 -10.83
C THR A 115 -5.82 -3.72 -9.43
N GLU A 116 -6.66 -3.95 -8.42
CA GLU A 116 -6.22 -4.16 -7.04
C GLU A 116 -5.35 -5.42 -6.92
N GLN A 117 -5.74 -6.54 -7.55
CA GLN A 117 -4.97 -7.79 -7.58
C GLN A 117 -3.56 -7.57 -8.18
N PHE A 118 -3.46 -7.00 -9.38
CA PHE A 118 -2.17 -6.75 -10.02
C PHE A 118 -1.32 -5.73 -9.26
N SER A 119 -1.95 -4.71 -8.65
CA SER A 119 -1.24 -3.72 -7.83
C SER A 119 -0.64 -4.37 -6.59
N VAL A 120 -1.39 -5.19 -5.87
CA VAL A 120 -0.93 -5.91 -4.68
C VAL A 120 0.25 -6.84 -5.01
N HIS A 121 0.15 -7.63 -6.08
CA HIS A 121 1.25 -8.51 -6.52
C HIS A 121 2.49 -7.69 -6.87
N SER A 122 2.33 -6.58 -7.59
CA SER A 122 3.44 -5.71 -7.96
C SER A 122 4.15 -5.12 -6.75
N VAL A 123 3.40 -4.65 -5.74
CA VAL A 123 3.99 -4.14 -4.48
C VAL A 123 4.76 -5.25 -3.76
N ILE A 124 4.15 -6.43 -3.58
CA ILE A 124 4.77 -7.54 -2.84
C ILE A 124 6.05 -8.01 -3.52
N TYR A 125 6.01 -8.29 -4.83
CA TYR A 125 7.20 -8.75 -5.55
C TYR A 125 8.29 -7.70 -5.60
N LYS A 126 7.93 -6.40 -5.67
CA LYS A 126 8.91 -5.33 -5.55
C LYS A 126 9.59 -5.36 -4.18
N ILE A 127 8.82 -5.45 -3.08
CA ILE A 127 9.37 -5.50 -1.71
C ILE A 127 10.32 -6.69 -1.56
N ILE A 128 9.91 -7.87 -2.02
CA ILE A 128 10.74 -9.09 -1.97
C ILE A 128 12.04 -8.88 -2.76
N GLY A 129 11.95 -8.39 -4.00
CA GLY A 129 13.13 -8.13 -4.82
C GLY A 129 14.10 -7.15 -4.17
N GLN A 130 13.60 -6.07 -3.56
CA GLN A 130 14.43 -5.11 -2.83
C GLN A 130 15.13 -5.76 -1.63
N LYS A 131 14.40 -6.56 -0.85
CA LYS A 131 14.97 -7.25 0.32
C LYS A 131 16.02 -8.28 -0.06
N LEU A 132 15.82 -9.03 -1.16
CA LEU A 132 16.81 -9.97 -1.67
C LEU A 132 18.11 -9.27 -2.09
N ILE A 133 18.00 -8.09 -2.72
CA ILE A 133 19.17 -7.27 -3.09
C ILE A 133 19.91 -6.78 -1.84
N GLU A 134 19.19 -6.29 -0.82
CA GLU A 134 19.78 -5.86 0.46
C GLU A 134 20.56 -6.99 1.15
N LEU A 135 20.02 -8.21 1.16
CA LEU A 135 20.69 -9.39 1.74
C LEU A 135 21.98 -9.74 1.00
N GLN A 136 21.97 -9.71 -0.34
CA GLN A 136 23.17 -9.98 -1.15
C GLN A 136 24.31 -8.99 -0.91
N HIS A 137 23.99 -7.73 -0.58
CA HIS A 137 24.99 -6.73 -0.22
C HIS A 137 25.57 -6.98 1.17
N THR A 138 24.74 -7.40 2.12
CA THR A 138 25.16 -7.62 3.51
C THR A 138 26.06 -8.85 3.65
N GLU A 139 25.86 -9.89 2.82
CA GLU A 139 26.71 -11.09 2.80
C GLU A 139 28.14 -10.79 2.31
N LYS A 140 28.32 -9.82 1.40
CA LYS A 140 29.65 -9.47 0.85
C LYS A 140 30.55 -8.67 1.80
N ASP A 141 29.99 -8.01 2.80
CA ASP A 141 30.76 -7.22 3.79
C ASP A 141 31.23 -8.08 4.99
N THR A 142 30.92 -9.38 5.01
CA THR A 142 31.26 -10.31 6.10
C THR A 142 32.36 -11.32 5.75
N ASP A 143 32.84 -11.30 4.50
CA ASP A 143 34.00 -12.06 4.00
C ASP A 143 35.20 -11.13 3.75
#